data_AF-A0A7X7JW21-F1
#
_entry.id   AF-A0A7X7JW21-F1
#
_cell.length_a   1.000
_cell.length_b   1.000
_cell.length_c   1.000
_cell.angle_alpha   90.00
_cell.angle_beta   90.00
_cell.angle_gamma   90.00
#
_symmetry.space_group_name_H-M   'P 1'
#
loop_
_entity.id
_entity.type
_entity.pdbx_description
1 polymer ?
#
loop_
_entity_poly.entity_id
_entity_poly.type
_entity_poly.pdbx_seq_one_letter_code
_entity_poly.pdbx_strand_id
1 'polypeptide(L)' 'MQSLPALLDARLRAVTGVDPEMRPATKPQFGHFQSNVALRLAKTQGKPPREVAAEIIDALDVADLCE' A
#
# COMPACT_ATOMS: atom_id res chain seq x y z
N MET A 1 -18.30 -11.96 1.32
CA MET A 1 -17.33 -12.01 0.22
C MET A 1 -16.60 -10.67 0.22
N GLN A 2 -15.35 -10.63 0.70
CA GLN A 2 -14.59 -9.37 0.76
C GLN A 2 -14.11 -9.01 -0.65
N SER A 3 -14.21 -7.73 -1.04
CA SER A 3 -13.71 -7.27 -2.33
C SER A 3 -12.17 -7.22 -2.32
N LEU A 4 -11.55 -7.38 -3.50
CA LEU A 4 -10.10 -7.25 -3.66
C LEU A 4 -9.52 -5.97 -3.00
N PRO A 5 -10.09 -4.76 -3.22
CA PRO A 5 -9.60 -3.57 -2.53
C PRO A 5 -9.74 -3.62 -1.00
N ALA A 6 -10.76 -4.28 -0.45
CA ALA A 6 -10.89 -4.44 1.00
C ALA A 6 -9.82 -5.37 1.57
N LEU A 7 -9.46 -6.44 0.84
CA LEU A 7 -8.38 -7.35 1.21
C LEU A 7 -7.02 -6.63 1.16
N LEU A 8 -6.74 -5.90 0.08
CA LEU A 8 -5.51 -5.13 -0.05
C LEU A 8 -5.40 -4.03 1.01
N ASP A 9 -6.48 -3.33 1.34
CA ASP A 9 -6.49 -2.35 2.43
C ASP A 9 -6.15 -2.99 3.78
N ALA A 10 -6.79 -4.11 4.11
CA ALA A 10 -6.55 -4.82 5.37
C ALA A 10 -5.09 -5.30 5.49
N ARG A 11 -4.53 -5.85 4.42
CA ARG A 11 -3.14 -6.33 4.38
C ARG A 11 -2.15 -5.16 4.53
N LEU A 12 -2.36 -4.09 3.77
CA LEU A 12 -1.49 -2.93 3.80
C LEU A 12 -1.57 -2.21 5.16
N ARG A 13 -2.77 -2.14 5.77
CA ARG A 13 -2.96 -1.64 7.14
C ARG A 13 -2.24 -2.51 8.16
N ALA A 14 -2.25 -3.84 8.00
CA ALA A 14 -1.54 -4.75 8.90
C ALA A 14 -0.02 -4.54 8.87
N VAL A 15 0.55 -4.22 7.70
CA VAL A 15 1.98 -3.91 7.52
C VAL A 15 2.34 -2.51 8.03
N THR A 16 1.51 -1.52 7.73
CA THR A 16 1.83 -0.11 7.98
C THR A 16 1.38 0.41 9.35
N GLY A 17 0.47 -0.31 10.02
CA GLY A 17 -0.11 0.09 11.31
C GLY A 17 -1.00 1.34 11.26
N VAL A 18 -1.23 1.91 10.07
CA VAL A 18 -2.02 3.13 9.86
C VAL A 18 -3.00 2.91 8.72
N ASP A 19 -3.97 3.83 8.59
CA ASP A 19 -4.87 3.83 7.43
C ASP A 19 -4.07 4.06 6.14
N PRO A 20 -4.07 3.09 5.20
CA PRO A 20 -3.33 3.22 3.97
C PRO A 20 -4.04 4.09 2.93
N GLU A 21 -5.29 4.50 3.16
CA GLU A 21 -6.08 5.33 2.25
C GLU A 21 -6.05 4.79 0.81
N MET A 22 -6.36 3.49 0.67
CA MET A 22 -6.42 2.83 -0.63
C MET A 22 -7.47 3.49 -1.53
N ARG A 23 -7.06 3.86 -2.73
CA ARG A 23 -7.91 4.54 -3.72
C ARG A 23 -7.73 3.95 -5.10
N PRO A 24 -8.75 4.03 -5.98
CA PRO A 24 -8.57 3.73 -7.40
C PRO A 24 -7.44 4.57 -7.99
N ALA A 25 -6.67 3.96 -8.88
CA ALA A 25 -5.69 4.70 -9.66
C ALA A 25 -6.40 5.72 -10.57
N THR A 26 -5.86 6.94 -10.63
CA THR A 26 -6.40 8.00 -11.49
C THR A 26 -5.91 7.91 -12.93
N LYS A 27 -4.84 7.15 -13.17
CA LYS A 27 -4.24 6.93 -14.49
C LYS A 27 -3.94 5.44 -14.68
N PRO A 28 -4.11 4.88 -15.90
CA PRO A 28 -3.85 3.47 -16.18
C PRO A 28 -2.42 3.02 -15.82
N GLN A 29 -1.44 3.91 -15.98
CA GLN A 29 -0.03 3.66 -15.67
C GLN A 29 0.26 3.38 -14.17
N PHE A 30 -0.67 3.68 -13.27
CA PHE A 30 -0.53 3.41 -11.84
C PHE A 30 -1.26 2.12 -11.41
N GLY A 31 -1.70 1.30 -12.37
CA GLY A 31 -2.41 0.05 -12.11
C GLY A 31 -3.88 0.28 -11.74
N HIS A 32 -4.43 -0.62 -10.92
CA HIS A 32 -5.83 -0.58 -10.50
C HIS A 32 -6.04 0.29 -9.25
N PHE A 33 -5.09 0.22 -8.31
CA PHE A 33 -5.19 0.85 -7.00
C PHE A 33 -3.87 1.55 -6.64
N GLN A 34 -3.96 2.59 -5.82
CA GLN A 34 -2.83 3.34 -5.29
C GLN A 34 -3.03 3.67 -3.81
N SER A 35 -1.92 3.78 -3.08
CA SER A 35 -1.86 4.27 -1.71
C SER A 35 -0.72 5.26 -1.54
N ASN A 36 -0.96 6.33 -0.78
CA ASN A 36 0.06 7.33 -0.43
C ASN A 36 0.67 7.10 0.96
N VAL A 37 0.41 5.95 1.59
CA VAL A 37 0.84 5.65 2.96
C VAL A 37 2.36 5.73 3.13
N ALA A 38 3.12 5.31 2.11
CA ALA A 38 4.58 5.40 2.11
C ALA A 38 5.09 6.84 2.25
N LEU A 39 4.46 7.81 1.56
CA LEU A 39 4.82 9.23 1.67
C LEU A 39 4.55 9.78 3.08
N ARG A 40 3.42 9.40 3.66
CA ARG A 40 3.04 9.80 5.03
C ARG A 40 4.01 9.23 6.06
N LEU A 41 4.26 7.93 5.99
CA LEU A 41 5.18 7.23 6.89
C LEU A 41 6.61 7.76 6.76
N ALA A 42 7.07 8.03 5.54
CA ALA A 42 8.38 8.63 5.29
C ALA A 42 8.52 10.00 5.98
N LYS A 43 7.49 10.84 5.90
CA LYS A 43 7.48 12.13 6.62
C LYS A 43 7.53 11.94 8.13
N THR A 44 6.81 10.95 8.68
CA THR A 44 6.80 10.66 10.13
C THR A 44 8.12 10.03 10.61
N GLN A 45 8.72 9.15 9.81
CA GLN A 45 9.94 8.42 10.16
C GLN A 45 11.23 9.18 9.79
N GLY A 46 11.14 10.27 9.02
CA GLY A 46 12.31 11.00 8.53
C GLY A 46 13.13 10.22 7.49
N LYS A 47 12.55 9.19 6.86
CA LYS A 47 13.19 8.33 5.86
C LYS A 47 12.84 8.76 4.42
N PRO A 48 13.66 8.42 3.41
CA PRO A 48 13.28 8.54 2.02
C PRO A 48 11.99 7.75 1.70
N PRO A 49 11.00 8.32 0.99
CA PRO A 49 9.76 7.60 0.69
C PRO A 49 9.93 6.32 -0.11
N ARG A 50 11.00 6.22 -0.91
CA ARG A 50 11.31 5.01 -1.66
C ARG A 50 11.76 3.86 -0.76
N GLU A 51 12.53 4.14 0.29
CA GLU A 51 12.93 3.11 1.27
C GLU A 51 11.71 2.61 2.03
N VAL A 52 10.86 3.52 2.51
CA VAL A 52 9.62 3.13 3.19
C VAL A 52 8.70 2.33 2.27
N ALA A 53 8.59 2.71 0.99
CA ALA A 53 7.81 1.94 0.02
C ALA A 53 8.40 0.54 -0.20
N ALA A 54 9.73 0.40 -0.27
CA ALA A 54 10.39 -0.89 -0.41
C ALA A 54 10.17 -1.77 0.83
N GLU A 55 10.33 -1.22 2.04
CA GLU A 55 10.03 -1.92 3.30
C GLU A 55 8.59 -2.43 3.36
N ILE A 56 7.64 -1.63 2.87
CA ILE A 56 6.23 -2.03 2.78
C ILE A 56 6.05 -3.16 1.77
N ILE A 57 6.65 -3.06 0.58
CA ILE A 57 6.55 -4.10 -0.46
C ILE A 57 7.13 -5.42 0.02
N ASP A 58 8.29 -5.39 0.68
CA ASP A 58 8.95 -6.59 1.20
C ASP A 58 8.13 -7.29 2.29
N ALA A 59 7.37 -6.53 3.08
CA ALA A 59 6.50 -7.06 4.13
C ALA A 59 5.08 -7.39 3.63
N LEU A 60 4.67 -6.86 2.48
CA LEU A 60 3.33 -7.02 1.94
C LEU A 60 3.23 -8.32 1.12
N ASP A 61 2.56 -9.30 1.70
CA ASP A 61 2.22 -10.54 1.00
C ASP A 61 0.91 -10.37 0.21
N VAL A 62 1.04 -10.39 -1.12
CA VAL A 62 -0.07 -10.32 -2.10
C VAL A 62 0.03 -11.42 -3.16
N ALA A 63 0.88 -12.43 -2.93
CA ALA A 63 1.09 -13.51 -3.89
C ALA A 63 -0.18 -14.36 -4.12
N ASP A 64 -1.12 -14.32 -3.17
CA ASP A 64 -2.43 -14.97 -3.26
C ASP A 64 -3.51 -14.12 -3.96
N LEU A 65 -3.22 -12.84 -4.25
CA LEU A 65 -4.20 -11.86 -4.73
C LEU A 65 -3.99 -11.39 -6.17
N CYS A 66 -2.78 -11.52 -6.72
CA CYS A 66 -2.41 -11.01 -8.05
C CYS A 66 -1.52 -12.02 -8.80
N GLU A 67 -1.82 -12.30 -10.07
CA GLU A 67 -0.91 -12.92 -11.06
C GLU A 67 -0.20 -11.85 -11.90
#